data_AF-A0A2S3ZQF7-F1
#
_entry.id   AF-A0A2S3ZQF7-F1
#
_cell.length_a   1.000
_cell.length_b   1.000
_cell.length_c   1.000
_cell.angle_alpha   90.00
_cell.angle_beta   90.00
_cell.angle_gamma   90.00
#
_symmetry.space_group_name_H-M   'P 1'
#
loop_
_entity.id
_entity.type
_entity.pdbx_description
1 polymer ?
#
loop_
_entity_poly.entity_id
_entity_poly.type
_entity_poly.pdbx_seq_one_letter_code
_entity_poly.pdbx_strand_id
1 'polypeptide(L)' 'MESFTDKYAMEPDDYGISSELGRRLNDWSLFWQRHFDPFDGWDESRNQTQWLATGDELVRLLEVEVYDIAVVLPQFRPS' A
#
# COMPACT_ATOMS: atom_id res chain seq x y z
N MET A 1 10.57 17.56 32.37
CA MET A 1 11.31 16.51 31.64
C MET A 1 10.33 16.01 30.59
N GLU A 2 10.43 16.53 29.38
CA GLU A 2 9.54 16.14 28.29
C GLU A 2 10.07 14.83 27.70
N SER A 3 9.25 13.78 27.72
CA SER A 3 9.61 12.46 27.25
C SER A 3 9.46 12.44 25.73
N PHE A 4 10.56 12.68 25.01
CA PHE A 4 10.69 12.58 23.54
C PHE A 4 10.67 11.13 23.03
N THR A 5 9.79 10.28 23.56
CA THR A 5 9.37 9.06 22.87
C THR A 5 8.05 9.35 22.17
N ASP A 6 8.07 10.39 21.34
CA ASP A 6 7.03 10.66 20.38
C ASP A 6 7.04 9.48 19.40
N LYS A 7 5.96 8.69 19.42
CA LYS A 7 5.73 7.64 18.43
C LYS A 7 5.65 8.32 17.05
N TYR A 8 6.78 8.54 16.39
CA TYR A 8 6.84 8.96 14.98
C TYR A 8 6.41 7.86 14.00
N ALA A 9 5.64 6.88 14.46
CA ALA A 9 4.93 5.96 13.59
C ALA A 9 3.45 6.28 13.77
N MET A 10 2.95 7.24 12.99
CA MET A 10 1.50 7.43 12.84
C MET A 10 0.92 6.08 12.43
N GLU A 11 -0.01 5.56 13.24
CA GLU A 11 -0.71 4.33 12.93
C GLU A 11 -1.72 4.63 11.80
N PRO A 12 -2.17 3.65 10.99
CA PRO A 12 -3.12 3.90 9.91
C PRO A 12 -4.39 4.64 10.38
N ASP A 13 -4.81 4.39 11.62
CA ASP A 13 -5.91 5.07 12.31
C ASP A 13 -5.66 6.58 12.50
N ASP A 14 -4.40 7.02 12.70
CA ASP A 14 -4.06 8.47 12.78
C ASP A 14 -4.23 9.18 11.43
N TYR A 15 -4.21 8.44 10.32
CA TYR A 15 -4.48 8.97 8.98
C TYR A 15 -5.95 8.83 8.56
N GLY A 16 -6.82 8.29 9.43
CA GLY A 16 -8.20 7.99 9.08
C GLY A 16 -8.35 6.85 8.07
N ILE A 17 -7.31 6.04 7.89
CA ILE A 17 -7.35 4.87 6.99
C ILE A 17 -8.12 3.76 7.67
N SER A 18 -9.11 3.19 6.99
CA SER A 18 -9.90 2.11 7.55
C SER A 18 -9.05 0.85 7.78
N SER A 19 -9.33 0.12 8.86
CA SER A 19 -8.66 -1.16 9.11
C SER A 19 -8.86 -2.18 7.98
N GLU A 20 -9.96 -2.05 7.21
CA GLU A 20 -10.19 -2.84 6.01
C GLU A 20 -9.18 -2.51 4.91
N LEU A 21 -9.00 -1.22 4.58
CA LEU A 21 -8.03 -0.82 3.56
C LEU A 21 -6.59 -1.17 3.99
N GLY A 22 -6.25 -0.97 5.26
CA GLY A 22 -4.97 -1.40 5.83
C GLY A 22 -4.72 -2.91 5.64
N ARG A 23 -5.73 -3.75 5.88
CA ARG A 23 -5.64 -5.19 5.63
C ARG A 23 -5.41 -5.51 4.15
N ARG A 24 -6.16 -4.87 3.24
CA ARG A 24 -6.02 -5.11 1.80
C ARG A 24 -4.64 -4.69 1.27
N LEU A 25 -4.10 -3.57 1.75
CA LEU A 25 -2.74 -3.12 1.43
C LEU A 25 -1.69 -4.14 1.91
N ASN A 26 -1.87 -4.69 3.10
CA ASN A 26 -1.00 -5.75 3.61
C ASN A 26 -1.09 -7.04 2.76
N ASP A 27 -2.29 -7.49 2.41
CA ASP A 27 -2.49 -8.64 1.52
C ASP A 27 -1.85 -8.42 0.12
N TRP A 28 -1.96 -7.19 -0.43
CA TRP A 28 -1.32 -6.81 -1.68
C TRP A 28 0.22 -6.84 -1.62
N SER A 29 0.79 -6.39 -0.50
CA SER A 29 2.24 -6.49 -0.24
C SER A 29 2.70 -7.94 -0.11
N LEU A 30 1.96 -8.77 0.63
CA LEU A 30 2.26 -10.19 0.78
C LEU A 30 2.15 -10.94 -0.55
N PHE A 31 1.22 -10.55 -1.42
CA PHE A 31 1.10 -11.12 -2.77
C PHE A 31 2.37 -10.84 -3.58
N TRP A 32 2.88 -9.61 -3.58
CA TRP A 32 4.15 -9.28 -4.24
C TRP A 32 5.31 -10.10 -3.67
N GLN A 33 5.46 -10.16 -2.35
CA GLN A 33 6.54 -10.91 -1.70
C GLN A 33 6.54 -12.41 -2.03
N ARG A 34 5.37 -12.98 -2.34
CA ARG A 34 5.23 -14.39 -2.71
C ARG A 34 5.52 -14.66 -4.18
N HIS A 35 5.24 -13.69 -5.05
CA HIS A 35 5.21 -13.89 -6.50
C HIS A 35 6.30 -13.15 -7.27
N PHE A 36 7.00 -12.24 -6.61
CA PHE A 36 8.09 -11.47 -7.17
C PHE A 36 9.42 -11.87 -6.53
N ASP A 37 10.33 -12.39 -7.35
CA ASP A 37 11.72 -12.60 -7.00
C ASP A 37 12.57 -11.40 -7.46
N PRO A 38 13.51 -10.88 -6.67
CA PRO A 38 14.33 -9.74 -7.05
C PRO A 38 15.31 -9.99 -8.20
N PHE A 39 15.61 -11.25 -8.53
CA PHE A 39 16.51 -11.65 -9.61
C PHE A 39 15.75 -12.14 -10.84
N ASP A 40 14.71 -12.96 -10.66
CA ASP A 40 13.92 -13.55 -11.74
C ASP A 40 12.65 -12.73 -12.09
N GLY A 41 12.23 -11.81 -11.23
CA GLY A 41 11.03 -10.99 -11.43
C GLY A 41 9.75 -11.73 -11.07
N TRP A 42 8.68 -11.49 -11.83
CA TRP A 42 7.39 -12.14 -11.61
C TRP A 42 7.42 -13.60 -12.04
N ASP A 43 6.95 -14.49 -11.17
CA ASP A 43 6.81 -15.92 -11.49
C ASP A 43 5.86 -16.17 -12.67
N GLU A 44 4.73 -15.48 -12.73
CA GLU A 44 3.78 -15.50 -13.83
C GLU A 44 3.36 -14.08 -14.25
N SER A 45 3.25 -13.85 -15.56
CA SER A 45 2.75 -12.57 -16.10
C SER A 45 1.32 -12.23 -15.64
N ARG A 46 0.52 -13.26 -15.30
CA ARG A 46 -0.81 -13.08 -14.72
C ARG A 46 -0.73 -12.47 -13.33
N ASN A 47 0.24 -12.88 -12.51
CA ASN A 47 0.42 -12.36 -11.16
C ASN A 47 0.85 -10.90 -11.18
N GLN A 48 1.72 -10.52 -12.12
CA GLN A 48 2.03 -9.11 -12.38
C GLN A 48 0.78 -8.30 -12.73
N THR A 49 -0.03 -8.80 -13.66
CA THR A 49 -1.25 -8.11 -14.11
C THR A 49 -2.27 -7.97 -12.97
N GLN A 50 -2.45 -9.04 -12.18
CA GLN A 50 -3.30 -9.01 -10.99
C GLN A 50 -2.80 -8.01 -9.96
N TRP A 51 -1.50 -8.02 -9.66
CA TRP A 51 -0.91 -7.10 -8.69
C TRP A 51 -1.06 -5.64 -9.11
N LEU A 52 -0.85 -5.33 -10.39
CA LEU A 52 -1.07 -3.98 -10.93
C LEU A 52 -2.53 -3.56 -10.82
N ALA A 53 -3.47 -4.42 -11.23
CA ALA A 53 -4.90 -4.14 -11.16
C ALA A 53 -5.39 -3.95 -9.71
N THR A 54 -4.91 -4.77 -8.77
CA THR A 54 -5.21 -4.61 -7.34
C THR A 54 -4.60 -3.31 -6.80
N GLY A 55 -3.38 -2.96 -7.19
CA GLY A 55 -2.76 -1.69 -6.80
C GLY A 55 -3.57 -0.48 -7.26
N ASP A 56 -4.08 -0.50 -8.50
CA ASP A 56 -4.99 0.53 -9.04
C ASP A 56 -6.26 0.70 -8.19
N GLU A 57 -6.89 -0.41 -7.80
CA GLU A 57 -8.08 -0.38 -6.96
C GLU A 57 -7.75 0.23 -5.59
N LEU A 58 -6.65 -0.19 -4.97
CA LEU A 58 -6.23 0.29 -3.64
C LEU A 58 -5.89 1.77 -3.63
N VAL A 59 -5.29 2.29 -4.71
CA VAL A 59 -5.03 3.74 -4.85
C VAL A 59 -6.33 4.51 -4.82
N ARG A 60 -7.34 4.10 -5.59
CA ARG A 60 -8.64 4.79 -5.62
C ARG A 60 -9.33 4.75 -4.27
N LEU A 61 -9.25 3.63 -3.55
CA LEU A 61 -9.81 3.52 -2.20
C LEU A 61 -9.07 4.44 -1.23
N LEU A 62 -7.74 4.46 -1.31
CA LEU A 62 -6.92 5.34 -0.47
C LEU A 62 -7.19 6.81 -0.75
N GLU A 63 -7.31 7.21 -2.03
CA GLU A 63 -7.68 8.57 -2.43
C GLU A 63 -9.00 9.03 -1.81
N VAL A 64 -9.99 8.14 -1.71
CA VAL A 64 -11.28 8.46 -1.09
C VAL A 64 -11.13 8.67 0.41
N GLU A 65 -10.36 7.82 1.11
CA GLU A 65 -10.21 7.91 2.57
C GLU A 65 -9.38 9.14 2.99
N VAL A 66 -8.38 9.53 2.20
CA VAL A 66 -7.47 10.61 2.57
C VAL A 66 -7.72 11.92 1.82
N TYR A 67 -8.80 12.01 1.03
CA TYR A 67 -9.08 13.12 0.11
C TYR A 67 -8.93 14.53 0.72
N ASP A 68 -9.32 14.69 1.98
CA ASP A 68 -9.28 15.97 2.70
C ASP A 68 -7.88 16.34 3.22
N ILE A 69 -7.00 15.35 3.40
CA ILE A 69 -5.74 15.50 4.15
C ILE A 69 -4.48 15.22 3.34
N ALA A 70 -4.56 14.46 2.24
CA ALA A 70 -3.40 14.03 1.48
C ALA A 70 -3.69 13.79 -0.01
N VAL A 71 -2.62 13.82 -0.81
CA VAL A 71 -2.63 13.41 -2.22
C VAL A 71 -1.94 12.06 -2.34
N VAL A 72 -2.58 11.10 -3.01
CA VAL A 72 -2.03 9.75 -3.22
C VAL A 72 -1.29 9.70 -4.55
N LEU A 73 -0.04 9.23 -4.53
CA LEU A 73 0.80 9.11 -5.72
C LEU A 73 1.16 7.62 -5.97
N PRO A 74 0.66 6.99 -7.04
CA PRO A 74 0.94 5.59 -7.35
C PRO A 74 2.34 5.39 -7.95
N GLN A 75 3.36 5.26 -7.11
CA GLN A 75 4.77 5.06 -7.50
C GLN A 75 5.21 3.59 -7.51
N PHE A 76 4.36 2.70 -8.02
CA PHE A 76 4.65 1.26 -8.10
C PHE A 76 4.65 0.73 -9.54
N ARG A 77 4.40 1.61 -10.51
CA ARG A 77 4.53 1.29 -11.93
C ARG A 77 5.94 1.66 -12.41
N PRO A 78 6.61 0.80 -13.19
CA PRO A 78 7.78 1.24 -13.94
C PRO A 78 7.36 2.38 -14.89
N SER A 79 8.14 3.47 -14.88
CA SER A 79 7.96 4.63 -15.78
C SER A 79 8.35 4.31 -17.22
#